data_AF-A0A947LZB3-F1
#
_entry.id   AF-A0A947LZB3-F1
#
_cell.length_a   1.000
_cell.length_b   1.000
_cell.length_c   1.000
_cell.angle_alpha   90.00
_cell.angle_beta   90.00
_cell.angle_gamma   90.00
#
_symmetry.space_group_name_H-M   'P 1'
#
loop_
_entity.id
_entity.type
_entity.pdbx_description
1 polymer ?
#
loop_
_entity_poly.entity_id
_entity_poly.type
_entity_poly.pdbx_seq_one_letter_code
_entity_poly.pdbx_strand_id
1 'polypeptide(L)' 'MVVVAEGVEDQPQYDLITNSGCAAVQGYFISRPLQAAALEAWLSTAASAP' A
#
# COMPACT_ATOMS: atom_id res chain seq x y z
N MET A 1 8.67 9.89 -13.84
CA MET A 1 8.63 10.31 -12.42
C MET A 1 7.45 9.60 -11.79
N VAL A 2 7.63 8.96 -10.63
CA VAL A 2 6.54 8.27 -9.91
C VAL A 2 6.14 9.13 -8.72
N VAL A 3 4.83 9.32 -8.53
CA VAL A 3 4.28 9.94 -7.33
C VAL A 3 3.90 8.83 -6.36
N VAL A 4 4.28 8.99 -5.09
CA VAL A 4 3.88 8.11 -4.00
C VAL A 4 2.96 8.90 -3.08
N ALA A 5 1.76 8.40 -2.84
CA ALA A 5 0.88 8.96 -1.82
C ALA A 5 1.14 8.27 -0.48
N GLU A 6 1.67 9.03 0.49
CA GLU A 6 1.99 8.54 1.83
C GLU A 6 0.89 8.88 2.84
N GLY A 7 0.70 8.01 3.84
CA GLY A 7 -0.24 8.22 4.93
C GLY A 7 -1.68 7.78 4.63
N VAL A 8 -1.89 6.80 3.74
CA VAL A 8 -3.23 6.25 3.47
C VAL A 8 -3.67 5.31 4.58
N GLU A 9 -4.77 5.65 5.26
CA GLU A 9 -5.25 4.96 6.45
C GLU A 9 -6.56 4.19 6.24
N ASP A 10 -7.33 4.52 5.20
CA ASP A 10 -8.62 3.91 4.90
C ASP A 10 -8.95 3.75 3.41
N GLN A 11 -10.02 3.00 3.13
CA GLN A 11 -10.50 2.71 1.77
C GLN A 11 -10.91 3.98 1.00
N PRO A 12 -11.67 4.94 1.57
CA PRO A 12 -12.00 6.18 0.86
C PRO A 12 -10.77 6.98 0.38
N GLN A 13 -9.71 7.07 1.20
CA GLN A 13 -8.47 7.72 0.81
C GLN A 13 -7.77 6.95 -0.31
N TYR A 14 -7.67 5.62 -0.19
CA TYR A 14 -7.10 4.76 -1.22
C TYR A 14 -7.82 4.97 -2.57
N ASP A 15 -9.15 4.87 -2.57
CA ASP A 15 -9.96 5.02 -3.78
C ASP A 15 -9.77 6.39 -4.42
N LEU A 16 -9.75 7.47 -3.63
CA LEU A 16 -9.51 8.82 -4.13
C LEU A 16 -8.17 8.92 -4.86
N ILE A 17 -7.11 8.36 -4.27
CA ILE A 17 -5.75 8.45 -4.76
C ILE A 17 -5.55 7.59 -6.02
N THR A 18 -6.06 6.35 -6.02
CA THR A 18 -5.97 5.46 -7.19
C THR A 18 -6.80 5.99 -8.36
N ASN A 19 -8.01 6.52 -8.10
CA ASN A 19 -8.84 7.12 -9.13
C ASN A 19 -8.25 8.42 -9.69
N SER A 20 -7.37 9.08 -8.94
CA SER A 20 -6.61 10.26 -9.39
C SER A 20 -5.39 9.90 -10.25
N GLY A 21 -5.13 8.61 -10.49
CA GLY A 21 -4.02 8.12 -11.30
C GLY A 21 -2.69 7.98 -10.56
N CYS A 22 -2.70 8.03 -9.22
CA CYS A 22 -1.49 7.78 -8.43
C CYS A 22 -1.18 6.28 -8.43
N ALA A 23 -0.01 5.91 -8.93
CA ALA A 23 0.37 4.51 -9.14
C ALA A 23 1.02 3.84 -7.92
N ALA A 24 1.37 4.60 -6.88
CA ALA A 24 2.04 4.07 -5.69
C ALA A 24 1.45 4.67 -4.42
N VAL A 25 1.19 3.82 -3.43
CA VAL A 25 0.56 4.18 -2.15
C VAL A 25 1.32 3.54 -1.00
N GLN A 26 1.52 4.31 0.08
CA GLN A 26 2.03 3.83 1.35
C GLN A 26 1.13 4.30 2.50
N GLY A 27 0.79 3.39 3.40
CA GLY A 27 0.06 3.75 4.61
C GLY A 27 -0.47 2.53 5.35
N TYR A 28 -1.06 2.75 6.53
CA TYR A 28 -1.56 1.68 7.39
C TYR A 28 -2.70 0.88 6.77
N PHE A 29 -3.41 1.46 5.80
CA PHE A 29 -4.39 0.72 5.00
C PHE A 29 -3.75 -0.43 4.21
N ILE A 30 -2.52 -0.24 3.71
CA ILE A 30 -1.77 -1.26 2.98
C ILE A 30 -1.08 -2.20 3.96
N SER A 31 -0.28 -1.64 4.87
CA SER A 31 0.42 -2.39 5.91
C SER A 31 0.99 -1.42 6.96
N ARG A 32 1.11 -1.89 8.20
CA ARG A 32 1.96 -1.21 9.20
C ARG A 32 3.43 -1.48 8.90
N PRO A 33 4.39 -0.63 9.35
CA PRO A 33 5.81 -0.93 9.25
C PRO A 33 6.14 -2.31 9.81
N LEU A 34 6.81 -3.12 9.01
CA LEU A 34 7.15 -4.50 9.34
C LEU A 34 8.61 -4.59 9.76
N GLN A 35 8.89 -5.53 10.67
CA GLN A 35 10.26 -6.00 10.89
C GLN A 35 10.72 -6.81 9.67
N ALA A 36 12.03 -6.87 9.44
CA ALA A 36 12.61 -7.58 8.30
C ALA A 36 12.13 -9.04 8.19
N ALA A 37 12.07 -9.77 9.32
CA ALA A 37 11.62 -11.16 9.35
C ALA A 37 10.14 -11.35 8.96
N ALA A 38 9.30 -10.32 9.10
CA ALA A 38 7.89 -10.37 8.74
C ALA A 38 7.62 -9.96 7.29
N LEU A 39 8.59 -9.31 6.62
CA LEU A 39 8.43 -8.81 5.26
C LEU A 39 8.23 -9.94 4.25
N GLU A 40 9.04 -11.00 4.31
CA GLU A 40 8.97 -12.12 3.35
C GLU A 40 7.62 -12.83 3.40
N ALA A 41 7.11 -13.07 4.62
CA ALA A 41 5.78 -13.63 4.82
C ALA A 41 4.70 -12.72 4.22
N TRP A 42 4.78 -11.41 4.47
CA TRP A 42 3.84 -10.43 3.92
C TRP A 42 3.89 -10.41 2.38
N LEU A 43 5.08 -10.38 1.78
CA LEU A 43 5.27 -10.42 0.31
C LEU A 43 4.69 -11.69 -0.31
N SER A 44 4.84 -12.84 0.37
CA SER A 44 4.28 -14.12 -0.12
C SER A 44 2.75 -14.13 -0.13
N THR A 45 2.10 -13.37 0.76
CA THR A 45 0.63 -13.24 0.80
C THR A 45 0.12 -12.16 -0.17
N ALA A 46 0.91 -11.12 -0.39
CA ALA A 46 0.56 -9.98 -1.25
C ALA A 46 0.50 -10.34 -2.74
N ALA A 47 1.22 -11.39 -3.18
CA ALA A 47 1.22 -11.87 -4.56
C ALA A 47 -0.10 -12.53 -5.03
N SER A 48 -1.16 -12.45 -4.21
CA SER A 48 -2.47 -13.06 -4.47
C SER A 48 -3.60 -12.04 -4.63
N ALA A 49 -3.33 -10.74 -4.62
CA ALA A 49 -4.32 -9.75 -5.02
C ALA A 49 -4.45 -9.77 -6.56
N PRO A 50 -5.68 -9.83 -7.12
CA PRO A 50 -5.90 -9.79 -8.57
C PRO A 50 -5.38 -8.49 -9.21
#